data_AF-A0A6B2SD71-F1
#
_entry.id   AF-A0A6B2SD71-F1
#
_cell.length_a   1.000
_cell.length_b   1.000
_cell.length_c   1.000
_cell.angle_alpha   90.00
_cell.angle_beta   90.00
_cell.angle_gamma   90.00
#
_symmetry.space_group_name_H-M   'P 1'
#
loop_
_entity.id
_entity.type
_entity.pdbx_description
1 polymer ?
#
loop_
_entity_poly.entity_id
_entity_poly.type
_entity_poly.pdbx_seq_one_letter_code
_entity_poly.pdbx_strand_id
1 'polypeptide(L)'
;SAGPAAPELRALAGEILDELGATVSPLAACEPTGLDAIRALCPAWPAPAAAPVDRDALRSRLEASWLGRAAGCVLGKPVEKLTLDGIRAIARSTGNWPLDNWFTEVGLDPGVAAAHPWNRRSRPTSLAENIDGAPEDDDLNYPLLGLLLLDRYGPDFSTADVAQLWLDELPAGRTFTAERVAYRNLLAGVEPPDTAAYRNPFREWIGAQIRADVFGWTHPGDPGAAAGAAWRDAVLTHTANGVYGEMFAAAVIAAAAGGGADVHACLRAGL
;
A
#
# COMPACT_ATOMS: atom_id res chain seq x y z
N SER A 1 10.58 -27.00 6.03
CA SER A 1 10.57 -26.45 4.66
C SER A 1 9.99 -27.52 3.76
N ALA A 2 8.97 -27.22 2.96
CA ALA A 2 8.70 -28.07 1.81
C ALA A 2 9.94 -28.03 0.90
N GLY A 3 10.32 -29.16 0.30
CA GLY A 3 11.39 -29.19 -0.70
C GLY A 3 11.06 -28.31 -1.92
N PRO A 4 12.01 -28.10 -2.84
CA PRO A 4 11.71 -27.41 -4.09
C PRO A 4 10.59 -28.13 -4.85
N ALA A 5 9.67 -27.37 -5.43
CA ALA A 5 8.62 -27.93 -6.27
C ALA A 5 9.22 -28.69 -7.47
N ALA A 6 8.58 -29.79 -7.87
CA ALA A 6 9.02 -30.60 -9.00
C ALA A 6 9.07 -29.78 -10.30
N PRO A 7 10.05 -30.02 -11.20
CA PRO A 7 10.22 -29.23 -12.43
C PRO A 7 8.94 -29.09 -13.27
N GLU A 8 8.16 -30.15 -13.39
CA GLU A 8 6.89 -30.20 -14.12
C GLU A 8 5.83 -29.28 -13.52
N LEU A 9 5.76 -29.16 -12.19
CA LEU A 9 4.84 -28.24 -11.52
C LEU A 9 5.24 -26.78 -11.75
N ARG A 10 6.53 -26.50 -11.84
CA ARG A 10 7.02 -25.14 -12.16
C ARG A 10 6.72 -24.76 -13.61
N ALA A 11 6.85 -25.71 -14.54
CA ALA A 11 6.48 -25.51 -15.93
C ALA A 11 4.98 -25.22 -16.07
N LEU A 12 4.15 -26.08 -15.46
CA LEU A 12 2.69 -25.91 -15.44
C LEU A 12 2.28 -24.57 -14.81
N ALA A 13 2.91 -24.15 -13.71
CA ALA A 13 2.65 -22.85 -13.11
C ALA A 13 2.95 -21.69 -14.07
N GLY A 14 4.01 -21.80 -14.88
CA GLY A 14 4.33 -20.82 -15.92
C GLY A 14 3.24 -20.76 -16.99
N GLU A 15 2.78 -21.92 -17.48
CA GLU A 15 1.70 -22.02 -18.48
C GLU A 15 0.39 -21.40 -17.97
N ILE A 16 -0.01 -21.71 -16.73
CA ILE A 16 -1.22 -21.15 -16.10
C ILE A 16 -1.11 -19.62 -15.96
N LEU A 17 0.06 -19.09 -15.61
CA LEU A 17 0.26 -17.64 -15.48
C LEU A 17 0.23 -16.94 -16.85
N ASP A 18 0.70 -17.59 -17.91
CA ASP A 18 0.61 -17.07 -19.27
C ASP A 18 -0.84 -17.09 -19.77
N GLU A 19 -1.60 -18.17 -19.51
CA GLU A 19 -3.03 -18.27 -19.80
C GLU A 19 -3.83 -17.18 -19.06
N LEU A 20 -3.55 -16.98 -17.78
CA LEU A 20 -4.14 -15.91 -16.98
C LEU A 20 -3.80 -14.53 -17.54
N GLY A 21 -2.56 -14.32 -18.00
CA GLY A 21 -2.12 -13.08 -18.63
C GLY A 21 -2.81 -12.80 -19.97
N ALA A 22 -3.14 -13.84 -20.73
CA ALA A 22 -3.87 -13.73 -21.99
C ALA A 22 -5.38 -13.54 -21.82
N THR A 23 -5.91 -13.78 -20.62
CA THR A 23 -7.34 -13.64 -20.34
C THR A 23 -7.74 -12.16 -20.29
N VAL A 24 -8.60 -11.74 -21.20
CA VAL A 24 -9.13 -10.37 -21.25
C VAL A 24 -10.26 -10.24 -20.23
N SER A 25 -10.11 -9.31 -19.28
CA SER A 25 -11.19 -8.97 -18.35
C SER A 25 -12.39 -8.39 -19.11
N PRO A 26 -13.63 -8.82 -18.81
CA PRO A 26 -14.82 -8.18 -19.38
C PRO A 26 -14.97 -6.71 -18.93
N LEU A 27 -14.25 -6.31 -17.89
CA LEU A 27 -14.23 -4.94 -17.37
C LEU A 27 -13.13 -4.07 -17.99
N ALA A 28 -12.26 -4.61 -18.86
CA ALA A 28 -11.10 -3.90 -19.38
C ALA A 28 -11.41 -2.56 -20.06
N ALA A 29 -12.61 -2.41 -20.65
CA ALA A 29 -13.05 -1.16 -21.25
C ALA A 29 -13.46 -0.09 -20.20
N CYS A 30 -13.89 -0.52 -19.02
CA CYS A 30 -14.35 0.34 -17.93
C CYS A 30 -13.27 0.55 -16.86
N GLU A 31 -12.25 -0.30 -16.83
CA GLU A 31 -11.15 -0.28 -15.88
C GLU A 31 -9.79 -0.16 -16.60
N PRO A 32 -9.54 0.95 -17.35
CA PRO A 32 -8.28 1.17 -18.05
C PRO A 32 -7.13 1.49 -17.09
N THR A 33 -5.92 1.00 -17.37
CA THR A 33 -4.73 1.36 -16.56
C THR A 33 -4.08 2.67 -17.00
N GLY A 34 -4.25 3.11 -18.26
CA GLY A 34 -3.62 4.33 -18.77
C GLY A 34 -4.23 5.61 -18.18
N LEU A 35 -3.39 6.55 -17.73
CA LEU A 35 -3.83 7.78 -17.04
C LEU A 35 -4.86 8.59 -17.83
N ASP A 36 -4.66 8.79 -19.13
CA ASP A 36 -5.58 9.57 -19.96
C ASP A 36 -6.97 8.92 -20.06
N ALA A 37 -7.02 7.60 -20.13
CA ALA A 37 -8.26 6.84 -20.17
C ALA A 37 -8.97 6.88 -18.80
N ILE A 38 -8.21 6.79 -17.70
CA ILE A 38 -8.76 6.97 -16.34
C ILE A 38 -9.37 8.36 -16.20
N ARG A 39 -8.65 9.41 -16.62
CA ARG A 39 -9.15 10.79 -16.59
C ARG A 39 -10.41 10.97 -17.43
N ALA A 40 -10.48 10.36 -18.61
CA ALA A 40 -11.66 10.41 -19.46
C ALA A 40 -12.90 9.76 -18.80
N LEU A 41 -12.70 8.72 -17.97
CA LEU A 41 -13.77 8.06 -17.21
C LEU A 41 -14.08 8.74 -15.87
N CYS A 42 -13.25 9.69 -15.43
CA CYS A 42 -13.48 10.50 -14.23
C CYS A 42 -13.90 11.93 -14.64
N PRO A 43 -15.20 12.17 -14.93
CA PRO A 43 -15.67 13.47 -15.44
C PRO A 43 -15.47 14.62 -14.45
N ALA A 44 -15.31 14.31 -13.17
CA ALA A 44 -15.07 15.27 -12.10
C ALA A 44 -13.66 15.13 -11.51
N TRP A 45 -12.63 15.03 -12.39
CA TRP A 45 -11.24 14.99 -11.94
C TRP A 45 -10.96 16.13 -10.93
N PRO A 46 -10.43 15.82 -9.73
CA PRO A 46 -10.30 16.81 -8.66
C PRO A 46 -9.39 17.97 -9.06
N ALA A 47 -9.90 19.19 -8.86
CA ALA A 47 -9.12 20.41 -9.00
C ALA A 47 -8.39 20.75 -7.69
N PRO A 48 -7.25 21.46 -7.76
CA PRO A 48 -6.59 21.96 -6.57
C PRO A 48 -7.48 22.93 -5.79
N ALA A 49 -7.34 22.91 -4.46
CA ALA A 49 -7.97 23.87 -3.58
C ALA A 49 -7.46 25.29 -3.87
N ALA A 50 -8.39 26.25 -3.96
CA ALA A 50 -8.04 27.65 -4.24
C ALA A 50 -7.38 28.37 -3.05
N ALA A 51 -7.56 27.85 -1.83
CA ALA A 51 -7.03 28.46 -0.62
C ALA A 51 -5.55 28.07 -0.41
N PRO A 52 -4.69 29.01 0.00
CA PRO A 52 -3.31 28.69 0.33
C PRO A 52 -3.24 27.77 1.55
N VAL A 53 -2.30 26.83 1.51
CA VAL A 53 -2.06 25.90 2.62
C VAL A 53 -1.26 26.60 3.71
N ASP A 54 -1.82 26.63 4.92
CA ASP A 54 -1.10 27.04 6.13
C ASP A 54 0.02 26.03 6.43
N ARG A 55 1.27 26.50 6.40
CA ARG A 55 2.48 25.69 6.53
C ARG A 55 2.66 25.10 7.92
N ASP A 56 2.27 25.82 8.97
CA ASP A 56 2.42 25.34 10.34
C ASP A 56 1.35 24.28 10.62
N ALA A 57 0.10 24.54 10.21
CA ALA A 57 -0.96 23.54 10.29
C ALA A 57 -0.67 22.31 9.43
N LEU A 58 -0.09 22.47 8.23
CA LEU A 58 0.34 21.37 7.39
C LEU A 58 1.38 20.51 8.09
N ARG A 59 2.39 21.11 8.73
CA ARG A 59 3.42 20.36 9.47
C ARG A 59 2.79 19.45 10.52
N SER A 60 1.86 19.97 11.32
CA SER A 60 1.16 19.17 12.33
C SER A 60 0.32 18.04 11.73
N ARG A 61 -0.32 18.27 10.56
CA ARG A 61 -1.08 17.22 9.86
C ARG A 61 -0.18 16.12 9.29
N LEU A 62 0.97 16.49 8.72
CA LEU A 62 1.94 15.53 8.20
C LEU A 62 2.55 14.68 9.33
N GLU A 63 2.89 15.31 10.46
CA GLU A 63 3.33 14.59 11.66
C GLU A 63 2.25 13.63 12.17
N ALA A 64 1.01 14.09 12.29
CA ALA A 64 -0.12 13.24 12.68
C ALA A 64 -0.34 12.08 11.69
N SER A 65 -0.17 12.31 10.38
CA SER A 65 -0.30 11.27 9.36
C SER A 65 0.80 10.21 9.49
N TRP A 66 2.05 10.62 9.70
CA TRP A 66 3.17 9.70 9.92
C TRP A 66 2.98 8.86 11.19
N LEU A 67 2.60 9.51 12.30
CA LEU A 67 2.33 8.82 13.57
C LEU A 67 1.12 7.89 13.47
N GLY A 68 0.06 8.31 12.77
CA GLY A 68 -1.14 7.50 12.54
C GLY A 68 -0.84 6.24 11.73
N ARG A 69 -0.02 6.35 10.68
CA ARG A 69 0.48 5.20 9.92
C ARG A 69 1.29 4.26 10.80
N ALA A 70 2.29 4.79 11.52
CA ALA A 70 3.14 3.98 12.40
C ALA A 70 2.32 3.25 13.47
N ALA A 71 1.34 3.93 14.08
CA ALA A 71 0.42 3.35 15.03
C ALA A 71 -0.46 2.26 14.39
N GLY A 72 -1.00 2.49 13.20
CA GLY A 72 -1.79 1.50 12.45
C GLY A 72 -1.00 0.22 12.16
N CYS A 73 0.24 0.35 11.68
CA CYS A 73 1.14 -0.78 11.43
C CYS A 73 1.40 -1.58 12.71
N VAL A 74 1.76 -0.92 13.81
CA VAL A 74 1.98 -1.59 15.10
C VAL A 74 0.72 -2.30 15.59
N LEU A 75 -0.45 -1.67 15.48
CA LEU A 75 -1.71 -2.23 15.96
C LEU A 75 -2.15 -3.47 15.14
N GLY A 76 -1.95 -3.44 13.82
CA GLY A 76 -2.36 -4.52 12.92
C GLY A 76 -1.41 -5.74 12.93
N LYS A 77 -0.12 -5.52 13.15
CA LYS A 77 0.94 -6.53 13.07
C LYS A 77 0.68 -7.81 13.88
N PRO A 78 0.24 -7.79 15.15
CA PRO A 78 0.02 -9.01 15.95
C PRO A 78 -1.07 -9.92 15.41
N VAL A 79 -2.08 -9.31 14.78
CA VAL A 79 -3.31 -9.96 14.32
C VAL A 79 -3.35 -10.18 12.81
N GLU A 80 -2.26 -9.86 12.11
CA GLU A 80 -2.10 -10.14 10.69
C GLU A 80 -2.37 -11.62 10.41
N LYS A 81 -3.24 -11.92 9.44
CA LYS A 81 -3.74 -13.26 9.05
C LYS A 81 -4.73 -13.91 10.02
N LEU A 82 -5.15 -13.23 11.09
CA LEU A 82 -6.30 -13.68 11.89
C LEU A 82 -7.63 -13.31 11.23
N THR A 83 -8.66 -14.12 11.50
CA THR A 83 -10.03 -13.78 11.11
C THR A 83 -10.60 -12.69 12.02
N LEU A 84 -11.63 -11.98 11.55
CA LEU A 84 -12.32 -10.98 12.36
C LEU A 84 -12.85 -11.56 13.69
N ASP A 85 -13.35 -12.79 13.67
CA ASP A 85 -13.83 -13.47 14.88
C ASP A 85 -12.69 -13.76 15.86
N GLY A 86 -11.51 -14.16 15.35
CA GLY A 86 -10.32 -14.34 16.19
C GLY A 86 -9.84 -13.03 16.83
N ILE A 87 -9.82 -11.94 16.05
CA ILE A 87 -9.48 -10.60 16.55
C ILE A 87 -10.45 -10.19 17.68
N ARG A 88 -11.74 -10.38 17.47
CA ARG A 88 -12.79 -10.08 18.48
C ARG A 88 -12.68 -10.96 19.71
N ALA A 89 -12.37 -12.25 19.54
CA ALA A 89 -12.22 -13.19 20.65
C ALA A 89 -11.05 -12.77 21.56
N ILE A 90 -9.89 -12.49 20.97
CA ILE A 90 -8.71 -11.97 21.69
C ILE A 90 -9.06 -10.66 22.41
N ALA A 91 -9.60 -9.68 21.69
CA ALA A 91 -9.92 -8.37 22.24
C ALA A 91 -10.94 -8.43 23.39
N ARG A 92 -11.98 -9.27 23.27
CA ARG A 92 -12.95 -9.48 24.36
C ARG A 92 -12.34 -10.19 25.55
N SER A 93 -11.46 -11.16 25.32
CA SER A 93 -10.79 -11.90 26.40
C SER A 93 -9.92 -11.00 27.26
N THR A 94 -9.35 -9.93 26.71
CA THR A 94 -8.50 -8.97 27.43
C THR A 94 -9.25 -7.71 27.86
N GLY A 95 -10.56 -7.63 27.61
CA GLY A 95 -11.37 -6.44 27.90
C GLY A 95 -11.14 -5.24 26.97
N ASN A 96 -10.39 -5.42 25.88
CA ASN A 96 -10.08 -4.40 24.86
C ASN A 96 -11.07 -4.46 23.67
N TRP A 97 -12.36 -4.76 23.92
CA TRP A 97 -13.41 -4.74 22.88
C TRP A 97 -14.58 -3.83 23.26
N PRO A 98 -14.97 -2.83 22.43
CA PRO A 98 -14.31 -2.40 21.19
C PRO A 98 -12.84 -1.98 21.41
N LEU A 99 -12.01 -2.07 20.36
CA LEU A 99 -10.59 -1.73 20.45
C LEU A 99 -10.43 -0.26 20.85
N ASP A 100 -9.79 -0.03 22.00
CA ASP A 100 -9.42 1.30 22.50
C ASP A 100 -7.94 1.40 22.89
N ASN A 101 -7.21 0.28 22.87
CA ASN A 101 -5.80 0.20 23.20
C ASN A 101 -5.07 -0.88 22.36
N TRP A 102 -3.76 -1.02 22.55
CA TRP A 102 -2.93 -2.05 21.90
C TRP A 102 -3.31 -3.48 22.29
N PHE A 103 -3.07 -4.44 21.41
CA PHE A 103 -3.19 -5.86 21.76
C PHE A 103 -2.17 -6.24 22.84
N THR A 104 -2.57 -7.07 23.81
CA THR A 104 -1.72 -7.49 24.94
C THR A 104 -1.92 -8.97 25.24
N GLU A 105 -0.88 -9.63 25.74
CA GLU A 105 -0.99 -10.95 26.35
C GLU A 105 -1.46 -10.92 27.80
N VAL A 106 -1.37 -9.77 28.46
CA VAL A 106 -1.72 -9.65 29.87
C VAL A 106 -3.22 -9.89 30.03
N GLY A 107 -3.57 -10.99 30.71
CA GLY A 107 -4.96 -11.38 30.94
C GLY A 107 -5.64 -12.11 29.77
N LEU A 108 -4.91 -12.47 28.71
CA LEU A 108 -5.46 -13.28 27.62
C LEU A 108 -5.73 -14.71 28.10
N ASP A 109 -6.96 -15.20 27.87
CA ASP A 109 -7.34 -16.57 28.19
C ASP A 109 -6.47 -17.58 27.40
N PRO A 110 -5.87 -18.59 28.06
CA PRO A 110 -5.01 -19.56 27.38
C PRO A 110 -5.72 -20.37 26.29
N GLY A 111 -7.03 -20.62 26.43
CA GLY A 111 -7.83 -21.31 25.42
C GLY A 111 -8.03 -20.45 24.18
N VAL A 112 -8.30 -19.15 24.36
CA VAL A 112 -8.38 -18.17 23.27
C VAL A 112 -7.02 -18.02 22.58
N ALA A 113 -5.93 -17.91 23.34
CA ALA A 113 -4.57 -17.83 22.78
C ALA A 113 -4.19 -19.07 21.96
N ALA A 114 -4.62 -20.26 22.38
CA ALA A 114 -4.38 -21.50 21.65
C ALA A 114 -5.21 -21.58 20.35
N ALA A 115 -6.45 -21.10 20.37
CA ALA A 115 -7.32 -21.07 19.19
C ALA A 115 -6.90 -20.00 18.16
N HIS A 116 -6.32 -18.89 18.63
CA HIS A 116 -5.94 -17.74 17.82
C HIS A 116 -4.50 -17.31 18.15
N PRO A 117 -3.49 -18.10 17.75
CA PRO A 117 -2.11 -17.81 18.08
C PRO A 117 -1.63 -16.52 17.42
N TRP A 118 -0.89 -15.71 18.16
CA TRP A 118 -0.25 -14.51 17.63
C TRP A 118 0.69 -14.81 16.46
N ASN A 119 0.85 -13.82 15.58
CA ASN A 119 1.86 -13.87 14.54
C ASN A 119 3.27 -13.92 15.19
N ARG A 120 4.02 -14.98 14.88
CA ARG A 120 5.33 -15.26 15.50
C ARG A 120 6.38 -14.17 15.25
N ARG A 121 6.28 -13.43 14.16
CA ARG A 121 7.26 -12.39 13.80
C ARG A 121 7.00 -11.07 14.53
N SER A 122 5.73 -10.72 14.74
CA SER A 122 5.33 -9.44 15.35
C SER A 122 5.02 -9.52 16.84
N ARG A 123 4.64 -10.70 17.36
CA ARG A 123 4.44 -10.93 18.80
C ARG A 123 5.54 -10.33 19.69
N PRO A 124 6.85 -10.49 19.37
CA PRO A 124 7.92 -9.98 20.25
C PRO A 124 8.10 -8.46 20.24
N THR A 125 7.43 -7.71 19.35
CA THR A 125 7.70 -6.28 19.14
C THR A 125 6.44 -5.41 19.06
N SER A 126 5.25 -6.00 18.94
CA SER A 126 4.01 -5.26 18.59
C SER A 126 2.85 -5.47 19.57
N LEU A 127 3.12 -6.05 20.74
CA LEU A 127 2.14 -6.15 21.85
C LEU A 127 2.41 -5.05 22.87
N ALA A 128 1.39 -4.63 23.63
CA ALA A 128 1.45 -3.51 24.58
C ALA A 128 2.68 -3.55 25.49
N GLU A 129 3.02 -4.74 26.01
CA GLU A 129 4.16 -5.00 26.87
C GLU A 129 5.54 -4.93 26.19
N ASN A 130 5.58 -5.00 24.85
CA ASN A 130 6.81 -5.15 24.04
C ASN A 130 7.01 -4.01 23.03
N ILE A 131 6.10 -3.05 22.92
CA ILE A 131 6.23 -1.92 21.98
C ILE A 131 7.39 -1.02 22.43
N ASP A 132 8.40 -0.93 21.58
CA ASP A 132 9.54 -0.03 21.70
C ASP A 132 9.77 0.67 20.34
N GLY A 133 8.90 1.63 20.05
CA GLY A 133 8.81 2.26 18.74
C GLY A 133 8.08 1.40 17.68
N ALA A 134 8.06 1.87 16.44
CA ALA A 134 7.49 1.14 15.33
C ALA A 134 8.54 0.19 14.73
N PRO A 135 8.32 -1.14 14.75
CA PRO A 135 9.23 -2.08 14.11
C PRO A 135 9.15 -1.91 12.58
N GLU A 136 10.24 -2.25 11.90
CA GLU A 136 10.31 -2.22 10.43
C GLU A 136 9.12 -2.94 9.78
N ASP A 137 8.61 -2.33 8.72
CA ASP A 137 7.43 -2.76 7.98
C ASP A 137 7.51 -2.21 6.54
N ASP A 138 7.02 -2.96 5.56
CA ASP A 138 6.95 -2.47 4.18
C ASP A 138 6.01 -1.26 4.05
N ASP A 139 4.95 -1.18 4.84
CA ASP A 139 4.08 0.00 4.96
C ASP A 139 4.86 1.26 5.39
N LEU A 140 5.97 1.13 6.12
CA LEU A 140 6.82 2.27 6.52
C LEU A 140 7.99 2.51 5.56
N ASN A 141 8.48 1.45 4.92
CA ASN A 141 9.58 1.55 3.98
C ASN A 141 9.19 2.30 2.70
N TYR A 142 8.01 2.03 2.13
CA TYR A 142 7.61 2.65 0.86
C TYR A 142 7.45 4.18 0.93
N PRO A 143 6.84 4.78 1.97
CA PRO A 143 6.84 6.24 2.11
C PRO A 143 8.24 6.85 2.15
N LEU A 144 9.20 6.20 2.83
CA LEU A 144 10.60 6.65 2.86
C LEU A 144 11.26 6.52 1.49
N LEU A 145 11.00 5.43 0.78
CA LEU A 145 11.48 5.23 -0.59
C LEU A 145 10.91 6.29 -1.53
N GLY A 146 9.64 6.66 -1.38
CA GLY A 146 9.03 7.72 -2.17
C GLY A 146 9.55 9.13 -1.83
N LEU A 147 9.99 9.38 -0.59
CA LEU A 147 10.72 10.61 -0.27
C LEU A 147 12.07 10.65 -1.01
N LEU A 148 12.79 9.52 -1.03
CA LEU A 148 14.05 9.41 -1.76
C LEU A 148 13.86 9.55 -3.28
N LEU A 149 12.76 9.04 -3.82
CA LEU A 149 12.35 9.23 -5.21
C LEU A 149 12.22 10.71 -5.55
N LEU A 150 11.45 11.45 -4.74
CA LEU A 150 11.21 12.87 -4.95
C LEU A 150 12.47 13.71 -4.75
N ASP A 151 13.35 13.33 -3.82
CA ASP A 151 14.64 14.00 -3.63
C ASP A 151 15.58 13.80 -4.83
N ARG A 152 15.62 12.57 -5.39
CA ARG A 152 16.53 12.22 -6.50
C ARG A 152 16.03 12.69 -7.87
N TYR A 153 14.73 12.59 -8.14
CA TYR A 153 14.15 12.80 -9.47
C TYR A 153 13.15 13.96 -9.54
N GLY A 154 12.77 14.54 -8.40
CA GLY A 154 11.80 15.64 -8.35
C GLY A 154 10.34 15.19 -8.53
N PRO A 155 9.39 16.15 -8.51
CA PRO A 155 7.95 15.86 -8.60
C PRO A 155 7.52 15.34 -9.99
N ASP A 156 8.36 15.50 -11.01
CA ASP A 156 8.10 15.09 -12.39
C ASP A 156 8.68 13.70 -12.73
N PHE A 157 9.07 12.91 -11.72
CA PHE A 157 9.60 11.55 -11.91
C PHE A 157 8.74 10.69 -12.85
N SER A 158 9.37 9.75 -13.51
CA SER A 158 8.75 8.74 -14.37
C SER A 158 8.68 7.37 -13.69
N THR A 159 7.87 6.46 -14.21
CA THR A 159 7.85 5.05 -13.74
C THR A 159 9.22 4.37 -13.90
N ALA A 160 10.02 4.76 -14.90
CA ALA A 160 11.38 4.25 -15.07
C ALA A 160 12.30 4.72 -13.93
N ASP A 161 12.11 5.94 -13.41
CA ASP A 161 12.85 6.43 -12.26
C ASP A 161 12.49 5.65 -10.98
N VAL A 162 11.21 5.27 -10.83
CA VAL A 162 10.78 4.37 -9.74
C VAL A 162 11.47 3.01 -9.86
N ALA A 163 11.49 2.43 -11.06
CA ALA A 163 12.16 1.15 -11.33
C ALA A 163 13.66 1.21 -10.99
N GLN A 164 14.34 2.27 -11.44
CA GLN A 164 15.76 2.48 -11.17
C GLN A 164 16.01 2.63 -9.66
N LEU A 165 15.19 3.44 -8.97
CA LEU A 165 15.32 3.62 -7.52
C LEU A 165 15.15 2.30 -6.77
N TRP A 166 14.20 1.46 -7.19
CA TRP A 166 14.01 0.15 -6.58
C TRP A 166 15.24 -0.73 -6.73
N LEU A 167 15.82 -0.79 -7.94
CA LEU A 167 17.03 -1.55 -8.21
C LEU A 167 18.24 -1.07 -7.39
N ASP A 168 18.32 0.23 -7.13
CA ASP A 168 19.41 0.84 -6.37
C ASP A 168 19.26 0.64 -4.85
N GLU A 169 18.04 0.79 -4.32
CA GLU A 169 17.82 1.02 -2.88
C GLU A 169 16.96 -0.03 -2.18
N LEU A 170 16.04 -0.69 -2.89
CA LEU A 170 15.05 -1.58 -2.29
C LEU A 170 15.52 -3.04 -2.39
N PRO A 171 15.91 -3.71 -1.29
CA PRO A 171 16.32 -5.10 -1.40
C PRO A 171 15.17 -5.96 -1.89
N ALA A 172 15.38 -6.75 -2.96
CA ALA A 172 14.35 -7.63 -3.52
C ALA A 172 13.70 -8.57 -2.47
N GLY A 173 14.43 -8.87 -1.38
CA GLY A 173 13.95 -9.63 -0.23
C GLY A 173 12.82 -8.96 0.59
N ARG A 174 12.56 -7.67 0.38
CA ARG A 174 11.66 -6.81 1.16
C ARG A 174 10.37 -6.42 0.44
N THR A 175 10.16 -6.89 -0.79
CA THR A 175 8.89 -6.74 -1.51
C THR A 175 8.00 -7.97 -1.34
N PHE A 176 6.69 -7.85 -1.50
CA PHE A 176 5.77 -8.98 -1.38
C PHE A 176 4.84 -9.02 -2.61
N THR A 177 4.12 -10.12 -2.81
CA THR A 177 3.04 -10.21 -3.80
C THR A 177 3.34 -9.60 -5.18
N ALA A 178 2.62 -8.56 -5.62
CA ALA A 178 2.74 -7.95 -6.93
C ALA A 178 4.12 -7.31 -7.13
N GLU A 179 4.60 -6.62 -6.10
CA GLU A 179 5.87 -5.92 -6.07
C GLU A 179 7.04 -6.90 -6.16
N ARG A 180 6.93 -8.06 -5.50
CA ARG A 180 7.94 -9.12 -5.63
C ARG A 180 8.03 -9.66 -7.05
N VAL A 181 6.88 -9.85 -7.69
CA VAL A 181 6.84 -10.34 -9.07
C VAL A 181 7.38 -9.29 -10.03
N ALA A 182 6.96 -8.03 -9.90
CA ALA A 182 7.44 -6.93 -10.72
C ALA A 182 8.95 -6.71 -10.55
N TYR A 183 9.47 -6.78 -9.32
CA TYR A 183 10.92 -6.71 -9.07
C TYR A 183 11.66 -7.86 -9.76
N ARG A 184 11.17 -9.10 -9.67
CA ARG A 184 11.74 -10.24 -10.41
C ARG A 184 11.73 -9.97 -11.92
N ASN A 185 10.66 -9.37 -12.44
CA ASN A 185 10.53 -9.04 -13.85
C ASN A 185 11.55 -7.97 -14.28
N LEU A 186 11.77 -6.94 -13.46
CA LEU A 186 12.85 -5.96 -13.68
C LEU A 186 14.23 -6.64 -13.75
N LEU A 187 14.53 -7.53 -12.79
CA LEU A 187 15.79 -8.29 -12.79
C LEU A 187 15.93 -9.25 -13.97
N ALA A 188 14.82 -9.61 -14.63
CA ALA A 188 14.79 -10.41 -15.84
C ALA A 188 14.82 -9.57 -17.13
N GLY A 189 14.93 -8.24 -17.02
CA GLY A 189 14.98 -7.31 -18.16
C GLY A 189 13.62 -7.00 -18.79
N VAL A 190 12.52 -7.24 -18.07
CA VAL A 190 11.21 -6.73 -18.46
C VAL A 190 11.12 -5.28 -18.01
N GLU A 191 10.73 -4.39 -18.92
CA GLU A 191 10.62 -2.95 -18.66
C GLU A 191 9.18 -2.54 -18.32
N PRO A 192 8.97 -1.44 -17.56
CA PRO A 192 7.64 -0.90 -17.34
C PRO A 192 6.95 -0.48 -18.66
N PRO A 193 5.62 -0.64 -18.79
CA PRO A 193 4.68 -1.13 -17.77
C PRO A 193 4.52 -2.67 -17.74
N ASP A 194 5.19 -3.42 -18.62
CA ASP A 194 5.03 -4.88 -18.73
C ASP A 194 5.46 -5.61 -17.45
N THR A 195 6.33 -4.97 -16.64
CA THR A 195 6.71 -5.43 -15.29
C THR A 195 5.52 -5.75 -14.41
N ALA A 196 4.46 -4.94 -14.48
CA ALA A 196 3.25 -5.10 -13.68
C ALA A 196 2.38 -6.26 -14.15
N ALA A 197 2.36 -6.57 -15.45
CA ALA A 197 1.45 -7.55 -16.03
C ALA A 197 2.09 -8.95 -16.20
N TYR A 198 3.39 -9.01 -16.53
CA TYR A 198 4.05 -10.26 -16.90
C TYR A 198 4.05 -11.27 -15.75
N ARG A 199 3.23 -12.32 -15.89
CA ARG A 199 3.07 -13.42 -14.91
C ARG A 199 2.84 -12.92 -13.47
N ASN A 200 2.11 -11.81 -13.33
CA ASN A 200 1.79 -11.21 -12.04
C ASN A 200 0.30 -11.36 -11.71
N PRO A 201 -0.09 -12.38 -10.91
CA PRO A 201 -1.48 -12.59 -10.54
C PRO A 201 -1.97 -11.64 -9.44
N PHE A 202 -1.07 -10.87 -8.83
CA PHE A 202 -1.37 -9.99 -7.69
C PHE A 202 -1.53 -8.53 -8.07
N ARG A 203 -1.40 -8.19 -9.36
CA ARG A 203 -1.35 -6.83 -9.93
C ARG A 203 -2.54 -5.92 -9.61
N GLU A 204 -3.63 -6.45 -9.06
CA GLU A 204 -4.81 -5.69 -8.62
C GLU A 204 -5.04 -5.72 -7.10
N TRP A 205 -4.05 -6.20 -6.33
CA TRP A 205 -4.12 -6.22 -4.87
C TRP A 205 -3.71 -4.86 -4.27
N ILE A 206 -3.84 -4.74 -2.95
CA ILE A 206 -3.65 -3.49 -2.18
C ILE A 206 -2.22 -2.96 -2.13
N GLY A 207 -1.23 -3.68 -2.66
CA GLY A 207 0.19 -3.37 -2.46
C GLY A 207 0.61 -1.96 -2.91
N ALA A 208 0.08 -1.49 -4.04
CA ALA A 208 0.27 -0.11 -4.47
C ALA A 208 -0.35 0.91 -3.50
N GLN A 209 -1.57 0.66 -3.04
CA GLN A 209 -2.32 1.58 -2.17
C GLN A 209 -1.59 1.97 -0.89
N ILE A 210 -0.84 1.04 -0.27
CA ILE A 210 -0.12 1.33 0.97
C ILE A 210 1.06 2.30 0.80
N ARG A 211 1.47 2.60 -0.44
CA ARG A 211 2.59 3.50 -0.80
C ARG A 211 2.16 4.95 -1.04
N ALA A 212 0.85 5.20 -1.13
CA ALA A 212 0.25 6.44 -1.62
C ALA A 212 0.60 7.71 -0.81
N ASP A 213 0.89 7.56 0.48
CA ASP A 213 0.98 8.65 1.45
C ASP A 213 1.87 9.80 1.03
N VAL A 214 3.08 9.49 0.57
CA VAL A 214 4.07 10.50 0.20
C VAL A 214 3.57 11.40 -0.94
N PHE A 215 2.80 10.84 -1.87
CA PHE A 215 2.22 11.58 -2.99
C PHE A 215 1.09 12.49 -2.53
N GLY A 216 0.31 12.07 -1.53
CA GLY A 216 -0.67 12.95 -0.88
C GLY A 216 -0.01 14.06 -0.04
N TRP A 217 1.00 13.72 0.76
CA TRP A 217 1.72 14.65 1.63
C TRP A 217 2.42 15.78 0.87
N THR A 218 2.86 15.50 -0.35
CA THR A 218 3.60 16.44 -1.21
C THR A 218 2.71 17.28 -2.12
N HIS A 219 1.41 16.98 -2.17
CA HIS A 219 0.40 17.73 -2.93
C HIS A 219 -0.76 18.19 -2.02
N PRO A 220 -0.48 18.95 -0.93
CA PRO A 220 -1.52 19.34 0.01
C PRO A 220 -2.57 20.22 -0.67
N GLY A 221 -3.83 19.77 -0.63
CA GLY A 221 -4.94 20.43 -1.29
C GLY A 221 -5.02 20.21 -2.80
N ASP A 222 -4.17 19.37 -3.41
CA ASP A 222 -4.22 19.04 -4.84
C ASP A 222 -4.37 17.52 -5.07
N PRO A 223 -5.60 16.98 -4.92
CA PRO A 223 -5.84 15.55 -5.06
C PRO A 223 -5.58 15.02 -6.47
N GLY A 224 -5.80 15.85 -7.50
CA GLY A 224 -5.58 15.47 -8.89
C GLY A 224 -4.10 15.29 -9.21
N ALA A 225 -3.23 16.17 -8.72
CA ALA A 225 -1.79 16.01 -8.88
C ALA A 225 -1.26 14.82 -8.06
N ALA A 226 -1.75 14.64 -6.82
CA ALA A 226 -1.40 13.48 -5.98
C ALA A 226 -1.71 12.16 -6.67
N ALA A 227 -2.92 12.02 -7.24
CA ALA A 227 -3.31 10.84 -8.00
C ALA A 227 -2.43 10.62 -9.25
N GLY A 228 -2.00 11.68 -9.92
CA GLY A 228 -1.08 11.57 -11.06
C GLY A 228 0.32 11.07 -10.67
N ALA A 229 0.85 11.51 -9.52
CA ALA A 229 2.10 11.00 -8.98
C ALA A 229 1.98 9.53 -8.55
N ALA A 230 0.93 9.18 -7.81
CA ALA A 230 0.61 7.81 -7.42
C ALA A 230 0.44 6.88 -8.64
N TRP A 231 -0.19 7.34 -9.72
CA TRP A 231 -0.29 6.55 -10.96
C TRP A 231 1.08 6.17 -11.51
N ARG A 232 2.05 7.10 -11.55
CA ARG A 232 3.41 6.84 -12.06
C ARG A 232 4.17 5.82 -11.21
N ASP A 233 3.93 5.80 -9.89
CA ASP A 233 4.48 4.79 -8.98
C ASP A 233 3.76 3.44 -9.11
N ALA A 234 2.43 3.45 -9.16
CA ALA A 234 1.59 2.24 -9.20
C ALA A 234 1.83 1.37 -10.43
N VAL A 235 1.93 1.98 -11.62
CA VAL A 235 2.04 1.24 -12.89
C VAL A 235 3.36 0.47 -13.06
N LEU A 236 4.34 0.67 -12.17
CA LEU A 236 5.51 -0.19 -12.11
C LEU A 236 5.13 -1.65 -11.76
N THR A 237 4.17 -1.82 -10.85
CA THR A 237 3.90 -3.11 -10.19
C THR A 237 2.45 -3.58 -10.30
N HIS A 238 1.51 -2.67 -10.56
CA HIS A 238 0.08 -2.91 -10.54
C HIS A 238 -0.62 -2.45 -11.83
N THR A 239 -1.84 -2.95 -12.03
CA THR A 239 -2.78 -2.54 -13.09
C THR A 239 -4.16 -2.28 -12.49
N ALA A 240 -5.05 -1.62 -13.23
CA ALA A 240 -6.47 -1.43 -12.89
C ALA A 240 -6.71 -1.10 -11.40
N ASN A 241 -7.47 -1.92 -10.66
CA ASN A 241 -7.82 -1.67 -9.25
C ASN A 241 -6.61 -1.49 -8.33
N GLY A 242 -5.49 -2.14 -8.61
CA GLY A 242 -4.25 -1.92 -7.85
C GLY A 242 -3.73 -0.50 -8.01
N VAL A 243 -3.79 0.04 -9.23
CA VAL A 243 -3.44 1.44 -9.54
C VAL A 243 -4.46 2.41 -8.94
N TYR A 244 -5.76 2.10 -9.06
CA TYR A 244 -6.82 2.96 -8.54
C TYR A 244 -6.76 3.09 -7.02
N GLY A 245 -6.41 2.02 -6.30
CA GLY A 245 -6.26 2.06 -4.85
C GLY A 245 -5.23 3.10 -4.41
N GLU A 246 -4.07 3.17 -5.08
CA GLU A 246 -3.03 4.15 -4.77
C GLU A 246 -3.44 5.57 -5.16
N MET A 247 -4.03 5.74 -6.35
CA MET A 247 -4.54 7.05 -6.80
C MET A 247 -5.61 7.59 -5.84
N PHE A 248 -6.56 6.74 -5.44
CA PHE A 248 -7.61 7.07 -4.47
C PHE A 248 -7.00 7.51 -3.15
N ALA A 249 -6.12 6.69 -2.55
CA ALA A 249 -5.52 7.01 -1.26
C ALA A 249 -4.68 8.30 -1.30
N ALA A 250 -3.89 8.51 -2.36
CA ALA A 250 -3.08 9.72 -2.52
C ALA A 250 -3.96 10.98 -2.61
N ALA A 251 -5.06 10.90 -3.36
CA ALA A 251 -6.02 12.00 -3.49
C ALA A 251 -6.74 12.32 -2.16
N VAL A 252 -7.17 11.30 -1.41
CA VAL A 252 -7.77 11.47 -0.07
C VAL A 252 -6.79 12.14 0.88
N ILE A 253 -5.53 11.69 0.88
CA ILE A 253 -4.48 12.21 1.76
C ILE A 253 -4.12 13.65 1.39
N ALA A 254 -4.04 13.98 0.10
CA ALA A 254 -3.84 15.35 -0.37
C ALA A 254 -4.94 16.30 0.10
N ALA A 255 -6.22 15.89 -0.01
CA ALA A 255 -7.35 16.67 0.48
C ALA A 255 -7.26 16.91 1.99
N ALA A 256 -6.92 15.87 2.76
CA ALA A 256 -6.76 15.97 4.21
C ALA A 256 -5.59 16.89 4.59
N ALA A 257 -4.45 16.78 3.90
CA ALA A 257 -3.28 17.62 4.12
C ALA A 257 -3.58 19.12 3.87
N GLY A 258 -4.46 19.42 2.90
CA GLY A 258 -4.94 20.78 2.63
C GLY A 258 -5.72 21.42 3.78
N GLY A 259 -6.34 20.62 4.66
CA GLY A 259 -6.91 21.09 5.93
C GLY A 259 -8.27 21.80 5.86
N GLY A 260 -8.87 21.91 4.67
CA GLY A 260 -10.17 22.55 4.46
C GLY A 260 -11.35 21.57 4.32
N ALA A 261 -11.12 20.28 4.51
CA ALA A 261 -12.08 19.21 4.25
C ALA A 261 -12.31 18.35 5.50
N ASP A 262 -13.56 17.93 5.72
CA ASP A 262 -13.88 16.86 6.66
C ASP A 262 -13.54 15.48 6.07
N VAL A 263 -13.61 14.42 6.88
CA VAL A 263 -13.29 13.06 6.44
C VAL A 263 -14.09 12.62 5.22
N HIS A 264 -15.37 13.00 5.12
CA HIS A 264 -16.21 12.61 4.00
C HIS A 264 -15.87 13.38 2.73
N ALA A 265 -15.48 14.65 2.85
CA ALA A 265 -14.97 15.45 1.75
C ALA A 265 -13.63 14.93 1.26
N CYS A 266 -12.73 14.49 2.14
CA CYS A 266 -11.49 13.83 1.77
C CYS A 266 -11.78 12.53 1.00
N LEU A 267 -12.67 11.66 1.51
CA LEU A 267 -13.04 10.42 0.83
C LEU A 267 -13.66 10.64 -0.55
N ARG A 268 -14.49 11.70 -0.72
CA ARG A 268 -15.04 12.08 -2.03
C ARG A 268 -14.02 12.65 -3.00
N ALA A 269 -12.88 13.14 -2.50
CA ALA A 269 -11.78 13.60 -3.36
C ALA A 269 -10.96 12.43 -3.93
N GLY A 270 -11.05 11.25 -3.31
CA GLY A 270 -10.61 10.00 -3.91
C GLY A 270 -11.49 9.67 -5.13
N LEU A 271 -10.83 9.59 -6.29
CA LEU A 271 -11.40 9.50 -7.65
C LEU A 271 -12.56 8.51 -7.81
#